data_AF-A0A4Q9FCW1-F1
#
_entry.id   AF-A0A4Q9FCW1-F1
#
_cell.length_a   1.000
_cell.length_b   1.000
_cell.length_c   1.000
_cell.angle_alpha   90.00
_cell.angle_beta   90.00
_cell.angle_gamma   90.00
#
_symmetry.space_group_name_H-M   'P 1'
#
loop_
_entity.id
_entity.type
_entity.pdbx_description
1 polymer ?
#
loop_
_entity_poly.entity_id
_entity_poly.type
_entity_poly.pdbx_seq_one_letter_code
_entity_poly.pdbx_strand_id
1 'polypeptide(L)'
;VDDTASVDEDDTVNIVVLDDDNFGGDGPSTGTITITTSPTNGTATVNDGGTPNDPTDDTIDYTPNADYNGPDQITYEICDADGDCATAVIDVTVDPVNDTPSAVDDTATVDEDDTVNIVVLDDDDFGGDGPSTGTITITTPPTNGTATVNDGGTPNDPTDDTIDYTPNADYNGPDQITYEICDADGDCATAVIDVTVDPVNDDPVANDDAESTNENVDVIIDVTANDIDSDGTIDDTTLDLDPSTPGQQSTFTVPGEGTFTDNGDGTVTFDPDPGFNNGTTTITYTVNDNDGNVSNEANISVTIPACPSTVDSDGDGLTDCEETTGIDDPSTPDDPTTFPGGPTSDPNDPCDPIGINTTDSDGDGLTDCEETTGIDDPSTPDDPTTFPGGPTSDPNDPCDPIGVNTTDSDGDGLTDCEETTGIDDPSTPDDPTTFPGGPTSDPNDPCDPIGINTTDSDGDGLTDCEETTGIDDPSTPDDPTTFPGGPTSDPNDPCDP
;
A
#
# COMPACT_ATOMS: atom_id res chain seq x y z
N VAL A 1 -26.67 86.69 -6.28
CA VAL A 1 -25.27 86.83 -5.89
C VAL A 1 -24.67 85.49 -6.24
N ASP A 2 -23.45 85.44 -6.76
CA ASP A 2 -22.92 84.13 -7.13
C ASP A 2 -22.67 83.29 -5.87
N ASP A 3 -23.09 82.03 -5.92
CA ASP A 3 -23.00 81.05 -4.84
C ASP A 3 -21.78 80.13 -5.04
N THR A 4 -21.40 79.43 -3.98
CA THR A 4 -20.37 78.39 -4.05
C THR A 4 -20.79 77.14 -3.29
N ALA A 5 -20.47 75.97 -3.83
CA ALA A 5 -20.68 74.68 -3.16
C ALA A 5 -19.46 73.76 -3.32
N SER A 6 -19.31 72.82 -2.38
CA SER A 6 -18.37 71.71 -2.45
C SER A 6 -19.14 70.42 -2.21
N VAL A 7 -18.76 69.36 -2.90
CA VAL A 7 -19.28 68.00 -2.70
C VAL A 7 -18.17 67.01 -3.05
N ASP A 8 -18.11 65.90 -2.33
CA ASP A 8 -17.24 64.79 -2.74
C ASP A 8 -17.80 64.19 -4.05
N GLU A 9 -16.97 63.60 -4.89
CA GLU A 9 -17.47 62.86 -6.05
C GLU A 9 -18.40 61.72 -5.61
N ASP A 10 -19.33 61.33 -6.49
CA ASP A 10 -20.42 60.38 -6.24
C ASP A 10 -21.45 60.76 -5.15
N ASP A 11 -21.25 61.87 -4.45
CA ASP A 11 -22.18 62.39 -3.46
C ASP A 11 -23.11 63.47 -4.04
N THR A 12 -24.22 63.74 -3.33
CA THR A 12 -25.16 64.81 -3.69
C THR A 12 -25.13 65.93 -2.66
N VAL A 13 -25.09 67.18 -3.12
CA VAL A 13 -25.17 68.36 -2.27
C VAL A 13 -26.48 69.12 -2.50
N ASN A 14 -27.12 69.51 -1.41
CA ASN A 14 -28.25 70.44 -1.40
C ASN A 14 -27.73 71.87 -1.19
N ILE A 15 -27.96 72.75 -2.16
CA ILE A 15 -27.41 74.11 -2.21
C ILE A 15 -28.51 75.11 -1.90
N VAL A 16 -28.33 75.88 -0.82
CA VAL A 16 -29.23 76.96 -0.42
C VAL A 16 -28.79 78.24 -1.12
N VAL A 17 -29.56 78.64 -2.14
CA VAL A 17 -29.21 79.78 -3.01
C VAL A 17 -29.90 81.10 -2.64
N LEU A 18 -30.77 81.09 -1.62
CA LEU A 18 -31.55 82.26 -1.20
C LEU A 18 -31.03 82.89 0.10
N ASP A 19 -29.89 82.42 0.61
CA ASP A 19 -29.29 82.95 1.85
C ASP A 19 -28.71 84.36 1.64
N ASP A 20 -28.17 84.65 0.46
CA ASP A 20 -27.62 85.95 0.09
C ASP A 20 -28.34 86.63 -1.10
N ASP A 21 -29.31 85.94 -1.69
CA ASP A 21 -30.21 86.47 -2.71
C ASP A 21 -31.59 86.88 -2.20
N ASN A 22 -32.24 87.79 -2.93
CA ASN A 22 -33.58 88.25 -2.58
C ASN A 22 -34.39 88.66 -3.80
N PHE A 23 -35.71 88.50 -3.67
CA PHE A 23 -36.71 88.88 -4.68
C PHE A 23 -37.05 90.39 -4.68
N GLY A 24 -36.15 91.24 -4.19
CA GLY A 24 -36.35 92.69 -4.18
C GLY A 24 -37.47 93.18 -3.25
N GLY A 25 -38.03 94.35 -3.55
CA GLY A 25 -39.05 95.03 -2.73
C GLY A 25 -40.48 94.54 -2.98
N ASP A 26 -40.71 93.87 -4.10
CA ASP A 26 -42.03 93.47 -4.59
C ASP A 26 -42.38 92.03 -4.18
N GLY A 27 -41.40 91.28 -3.66
CA GLY A 27 -41.58 89.93 -3.11
C GLY A 27 -41.44 88.82 -4.16
N PRO A 28 -41.47 87.54 -3.75
CA PRO A 28 -41.24 86.41 -4.63
C PRO A 28 -42.33 86.26 -5.70
N SER A 29 -41.94 85.77 -6.88
CA SER A 29 -42.87 85.31 -7.91
C SER A 29 -43.70 84.09 -7.44
N THR A 30 -44.76 83.77 -8.18
CA THR A 30 -45.50 82.51 -8.02
C THR A 30 -44.90 81.44 -8.93
N GLY A 31 -44.14 80.50 -8.37
CA GLY A 31 -43.47 79.43 -9.11
C GLY A 31 -42.22 78.97 -8.36
N THR A 32 -41.41 78.13 -8.99
CA THR A 32 -40.10 77.74 -8.47
C THR A 32 -39.00 78.61 -9.08
N ILE A 33 -37.82 78.65 -8.45
CA ILE A 33 -36.59 79.09 -9.12
C ILE A 33 -36.35 78.24 -10.37
N THR A 34 -35.60 78.78 -11.34
CA THR A 34 -35.37 78.10 -12.62
C THR A 34 -33.89 77.93 -12.89
N ILE A 35 -33.46 76.70 -13.20
CA ILE A 35 -32.12 76.44 -13.73
C ILE A 35 -32.12 76.85 -15.21
N THR A 36 -31.31 77.84 -15.56
CA THR A 36 -31.22 78.40 -16.93
C THR A 36 -30.07 77.79 -17.72
N THR A 37 -29.01 77.37 -17.04
CA THR A 37 -27.90 76.59 -17.61
C THR A 37 -27.58 75.42 -16.69
N SER A 38 -27.73 74.21 -17.20
CA SER A 38 -27.37 72.98 -16.49
C SER A 38 -25.84 72.82 -16.39
N PRO A 39 -25.36 72.11 -15.35
CA PRO A 39 -23.95 71.74 -15.21
C PRO A 39 -23.44 70.91 -16.39
N THR A 40 -22.12 70.92 -16.62
CA THR A 40 -21.50 70.12 -17.69
C THR A 40 -21.15 68.70 -17.21
N ASN A 41 -20.81 68.55 -15.94
CA ASN A 41 -20.29 67.32 -15.35
C ASN A 41 -21.16 66.84 -14.17
N GLY A 42 -22.47 66.93 -14.32
CA GLY A 42 -23.42 66.43 -13.34
C GLY A 42 -24.87 66.72 -13.73
N THR A 43 -25.75 66.53 -12.76
CA THR A 43 -27.16 66.87 -12.84
C THR A 43 -27.53 67.85 -11.74
N ALA A 44 -28.31 68.87 -12.08
CA ALA A 44 -28.84 69.83 -11.13
C ALA A 44 -30.37 69.84 -11.22
N THR A 45 -31.05 69.77 -10.09
CA THR A 45 -32.51 69.82 -10.00
C THR A 45 -32.95 70.80 -8.94
N VAL A 46 -34.07 71.47 -9.19
CA VAL A 46 -34.68 72.35 -8.18
C VAL A 46 -35.46 71.48 -7.21
N ASN A 47 -35.18 71.64 -5.93
CA ASN A 47 -35.92 71.05 -4.83
C ASN A 47 -36.81 72.12 -4.23
N ASP A 48 -38.12 72.01 -4.50
CA ASP A 48 -39.12 73.03 -4.17
C ASP A 48 -39.64 72.94 -2.72
N GLY A 49 -39.02 72.10 -1.87
CA GLY A 49 -39.50 71.88 -0.49
C GLY A 49 -40.93 71.31 -0.40
N GLY A 50 -41.52 70.89 -1.52
CA GLY A 50 -42.94 70.57 -1.63
C GLY A 50 -43.88 71.79 -1.75
N THR A 51 -43.34 72.97 -2.06
CA THR A 51 -44.05 74.25 -2.16
C THR A 51 -44.02 74.85 -3.59
N PRO A 52 -44.67 74.23 -4.59
CA PRO A 52 -44.51 74.56 -6.02
C PRO A 52 -44.99 75.96 -6.48
N ASN A 53 -45.49 76.80 -5.57
CA ASN A 53 -45.89 78.18 -5.86
C ASN A 53 -45.22 79.19 -4.91
N ASP A 54 -44.23 78.76 -4.13
CA ASP A 54 -43.52 79.57 -3.15
C ASP A 54 -42.02 79.32 -3.29
N PRO A 55 -41.27 80.13 -4.04
CA PRO A 55 -39.87 79.85 -4.29
C PRO A 55 -38.99 80.17 -3.08
N THR A 56 -39.55 80.53 -1.91
CA THR A 56 -38.76 81.06 -0.79
C THR A 56 -38.00 80.02 0.02
N ASP A 57 -38.33 78.74 -0.15
CA ASP A 57 -37.59 77.61 0.43
C ASP A 57 -36.95 76.70 -0.63
N ASP A 58 -36.98 77.12 -1.91
CA ASP A 58 -36.35 76.40 -3.00
C ASP A 58 -34.83 76.30 -2.80
N THR A 59 -34.31 75.13 -3.09
CA THR A 59 -32.87 74.82 -3.11
C THR A 59 -32.50 74.13 -4.41
N ILE A 60 -31.21 73.97 -4.68
CA ILE A 60 -30.71 73.23 -5.84
C ILE A 60 -29.95 72.00 -5.36
N ASP A 61 -30.45 70.81 -5.72
CA ASP A 61 -29.74 69.55 -5.54
C ASP A 61 -28.81 69.33 -6.73
N TYR A 62 -27.52 69.16 -6.45
CA TYR A 62 -26.50 68.84 -7.44
C TYR A 62 -25.84 67.49 -7.14
N THR A 63 -25.80 66.63 -8.16
CA THR A 63 -25.06 65.36 -8.16
C THR A 63 -24.08 65.38 -9.32
N PRO A 64 -22.76 65.29 -9.10
CA PRO A 64 -21.79 65.21 -10.18
C PRO A 64 -22.00 63.93 -11.00
N ASN A 65 -21.41 63.87 -12.20
CA ASN A 65 -21.25 62.61 -12.91
C ASN A 65 -20.38 61.67 -12.06
N ALA A 66 -20.58 60.36 -12.22
CA ALA A 66 -19.72 59.39 -11.55
C ALA A 66 -18.24 59.66 -11.88
N ASP A 67 -17.39 59.52 -10.86
CA ASP A 67 -15.92 59.63 -10.94
C ASP A 67 -15.42 61.00 -11.47
N TYR A 68 -16.28 62.02 -11.44
CA TYR A 68 -15.91 63.37 -11.84
C TYR A 68 -15.44 64.19 -10.65
N ASN A 69 -14.16 64.55 -10.66
CA ASN A 69 -13.61 65.60 -9.81
C ASN A 69 -13.24 66.87 -10.60
N GLY A 70 -13.34 68.02 -9.93
CA GLY A 70 -13.01 69.32 -10.51
C GLY A 70 -14.17 70.34 -10.51
N PRO A 71 -13.99 71.48 -11.21
CA PRO A 71 -14.94 72.58 -11.16
C PRO A 71 -16.12 72.40 -12.13
N ASP A 72 -17.34 72.61 -11.64
CA ASP A 72 -18.55 72.70 -12.46
C ASP A 72 -19.35 73.97 -12.13
N GLN A 73 -20.33 74.29 -12.98
CA GLN A 73 -21.07 75.53 -12.87
C GLN A 73 -22.55 75.36 -13.21
N ILE A 74 -23.41 75.93 -12.38
CA ILE A 74 -24.87 75.96 -12.57
C ILE A 74 -25.29 77.43 -12.68
N THR A 75 -26.16 77.78 -13.62
CA THR A 75 -26.78 79.13 -13.64
C THR A 75 -28.26 79.00 -13.35
N TYR A 76 -28.74 79.77 -12.37
CA TYR A 76 -30.16 79.81 -12.01
C TYR A 76 -30.71 81.24 -12.11
N GLU A 77 -32.04 81.33 -12.15
CA GLU A 77 -32.81 82.56 -12.24
C GLU A 77 -33.86 82.60 -11.14
N ILE A 78 -33.99 83.76 -10.50
CA ILE A 78 -35.08 84.09 -9.59
C ILE A 78 -35.85 85.29 -10.15
N CYS A 79 -37.17 85.30 -9.96
CA CYS A 79 -38.05 86.39 -10.42
C CYS A 79 -38.94 86.90 -9.28
N ASP A 80 -39.20 88.20 -9.27
CA ASP A 80 -40.14 88.83 -8.34
C ASP A 80 -41.61 88.71 -8.80
N ALA A 81 -42.53 89.20 -7.97
CA ALA A 81 -43.97 89.16 -8.22
C ALA A 81 -44.44 89.94 -9.47
N ASP A 82 -43.66 90.92 -9.94
CA ASP A 82 -43.95 91.72 -11.12
C ASP A 82 -43.29 91.15 -12.40
N GLY A 83 -42.45 90.12 -12.24
CA GLY A 83 -41.81 89.38 -13.32
C GLY A 83 -40.43 89.93 -13.72
N ASP A 84 -39.81 90.77 -12.87
CA ASP A 84 -38.43 91.16 -13.03
C ASP A 84 -37.52 90.05 -12.49
N CYS A 85 -36.59 89.58 -13.32
CA CYS A 85 -35.74 88.43 -13.02
C CYS A 85 -34.25 88.78 -12.95
N ALA A 86 -33.50 88.05 -12.13
CA ALA A 86 -32.06 88.12 -12.02
C ALA A 86 -31.45 86.71 -12.06
N THR A 87 -30.28 86.60 -12.68
CA THR A 87 -29.53 85.34 -12.76
C THR A 87 -28.32 85.40 -11.84
N ALA A 88 -27.97 84.26 -11.26
CA ALA A 88 -26.75 84.06 -10.49
C ALA A 88 -26.11 82.72 -10.88
N VAL A 89 -24.82 82.60 -10.57
CA VAL A 89 -24.00 81.44 -10.89
C VAL A 89 -23.62 80.72 -9.60
N ILE A 90 -23.73 79.40 -9.60
CA ILE A 90 -23.18 78.53 -8.56
C ILE A 90 -21.87 77.96 -9.09
N ASP A 91 -20.75 78.31 -8.47
CA ASP A 91 -19.47 77.66 -8.72
C ASP A 91 -19.34 76.43 -7.80
N VAL A 92 -19.37 75.23 -8.38
CA VAL A 92 -19.25 73.96 -7.65
C VAL A 92 -17.83 73.44 -7.75
N THR A 93 -17.25 73.02 -6.62
CA THR A 93 -16.01 72.24 -6.57
C THR A 93 -16.37 70.80 -6.22
N VAL A 94 -16.02 69.85 -7.09
CA VAL A 94 -16.15 68.43 -6.78
C VAL A 94 -14.80 67.92 -6.28
N ASP A 95 -14.79 67.48 -5.03
CA ASP A 95 -13.61 67.01 -4.30
C ASP A 95 -13.36 65.52 -4.63
N PRO A 96 -12.12 65.12 -4.98
CA PRO A 96 -11.82 63.74 -5.32
C PRO A 96 -11.89 62.81 -4.10
N VAL A 97 -12.43 61.63 -4.30
CA VAL A 97 -12.44 60.49 -3.39
C VAL A 97 -11.50 59.42 -3.98
N ASN A 98 -10.98 58.53 -3.13
CA ASN A 98 -10.08 57.48 -3.58
C ASN A 98 -10.88 56.19 -3.76
N ASP A 99 -11.06 55.73 -4.99
CA ASP A 99 -11.99 54.64 -5.30
C ASP A 99 -11.26 53.30 -5.36
N THR A 100 -10.84 52.83 -4.20
CA THR A 100 -10.02 51.60 -4.09
C THR A 100 -10.76 50.34 -4.56
N PRO A 101 -10.05 49.37 -5.17
CA PRO A 101 -10.61 48.07 -5.50
C PRO A 101 -11.04 47.27 -4.26
N SER A 102 -11.92 46.29 -4.49
CA SER A 102 -12.34 45.28 -3.51
C SER A 102 -12.26 43.90 -4.14
N ALA A 103 -11.42 43.03 -3.58
CA ALA A 103 -11.31 41.63 -3.99
C ALA A 103 -11.92 40.71 -2.92
N VAL A 104 -12.59 39.62 -3.33
CA VAL A 104 -13.28 38.66 -2.48
C VAL A 104 -12.67 37.27 -2.62
N ASP A 105 -12.55 36.53 -1.52
CA ASP A 105 -11.96 35.18 -1.54
C ASP A 105 -12.83 34.18 -2.33
N ASP A 106 -12.16 33.36 -3.14
CA ASP A 106 -12.75 32.35 -4.02
C ASP A 106 -12.58 30.92 -3.47
N THR A 107 -13.35 30.00 -4.06
CA THR A 107 -13.14 28.56 -3.88
C THR A 107 -13.19 27.82 -5.20
N ALA A 108 -12.38 26.78 -5.35
CA ALA A 108 -12.41 25.89 -6.50
C ALA A 108 -12.22 24.43 -6.11
N THR A 109 -12.74 23.53 -6.94
CA THR A 109 -12.55 22.08 -6.83
C THR A 109 -12.07 21.54 -8.17
N VAL A 110 -11.11 20.63 -8.16
CA VAL A 110 -10.59 19.95 -9.35
C VAL A 110 -10.20 18.54 -8.95
N ASP A 111 -10.36 17.58 -9.85
CA ASP A 111 -9.81 16.24 -9.67
C ASP A 111 -8.27 16.31 -9.81
N GLU A 112 -7.52 15.41 -9.16
CA GLU A 112 -6.08 15.32 -9.40
C GLU A 112 -5.79 15.00 -10.88
N ASP A 113 -4.62 15.44 -11.36
CA ASP A 113 -4.19 15.35 -12.77
C ASP A 113 -5.03 16.10 -13.82
N ASP A 114 -6.08 16.79 -13.39
CA ASP A 114 -6.91 17.65 -14.23
C ASP A 114 -6.54 19.14 -14.11
N THR A 115 -7.25 20.00 -14.84
CA THR A 115 -7.05 21.46 -14.82
C THR A 115 -8.39 22.16 -14.68
N VAL A 116 -8.44 23.20 -13.85
CA VAL A 116 -9.63 24.03 -13.64
C VAL A 116 -9.36 25.47 -14.06
N ASN A 117 -10.33 26.08 -14.75
CA ASN A 117 -10.36 27.52 -15.03
C ASN A 117 -11.28 28.19 -13.99
N ILE A 118 -10.72 29.11 -13.21
CA ILE A 118 -11.36 29.74 -12.07
C ILE A 118 -11.73 31.18 -12.45
N VAL A 119 -13.02 31.50 -12.37
CA VAL A 119 -13.54 32.85 -12.60
C VAL A 119 -13.52 33.60 -11.28
N VAL A 120 -12.54 34.49 -11.13
CA VAL A 120 -12.27 35.22 -9.87
C VAL A 120 -12.85 36.64 -9.84
N LEU A 121 -13.36 37.13 -10.98
CA LEU A 121 -13.82 38.51 -11.10
C LEU A 121 -15.35 38.68 -10.98
N ASP A 122 -16.09 37.60 -10.74
CA ASP A 122 -17.56 37.63 -10.68
C ASP A 122 -18.08 38.40 -9.45
N ASP A 123 -17.30 38.47 -8.37
CA ASP A 123 -17.61 39.17 -7.11
C ASP A 123 -16.56 40.21 -6.69
N ASP A 124 -15.62 40.51 -7.57
CA ASP A 124 -14.63 41.58 -7.42
C ASP A 124 -15.09 42.91 -8.03
N ASP A 125 -14.54 44.01 -7.51
CA ASP A 125 -14.79 45.37 -7.99
C ASP A 125 -13.47 46.14 -8.14
N PHE A 126 -13.25 46.75 -9.30
CA PHE A 126 -12.09 47.61 -9.57
C PHE A 126 -12.27 49.04 -9.02
N GLY A 127 -13.42 49.37 -8.43
CA GLY A 127 -13.73 50.72 -7.96
C GLY A 127 -14.18 51.67 -9.08
N GLY A 128 -14.49 52.92 -8.71
CA GLY A 128 -14.90 54.00 -9.61
C GLY A 128 -13.83 54.41 -10.63
N ASP A 129 -12.56 54.30 -10.24
CA ASP A 129 -11.40 54.53 -11.13
C ASP A 129 -11.33 53.54 -12.31
N GLY A 130 -12.02 52.40 -12.18
CA GLY A 130 -12.06 51.34 -13.17
C GLY A 130 -10.77 50.52 -13.27
N PRO A 131 -10.73 49.51 -14.13
CA PRO A 131 -9.63 48.53 -14.15
C PRO A 131 -8.30 49.13 -14.63
N SER A 132 -7.20 48.62 -14.07
CA SER A 132 -5.85 48.92 -14.55
C SER A 132 -5.63 48.48 -16.00
N THR A 133 -4.59 49.05 -16.65
CA THR A 133 -4.14 48.56 -17.96
C THR A 133 -3.12 47.43 -17.77
N GLY A 134 -3.59 46.21 -17.71
CA GLY A 134 -2.77 45.01 -17.53
C GLY A 134 -3.64 43.79 -17.26
N THR A 135 -3.00 42.67 -16.91
CA THR A 135 -3.71 41.51 -16.37
C THR A 135 -3.77 41.58 -14.86
N ILE A 136 -4.68 40.84 -14.23
CA ILE A 136 -4.59 40.53 -12.80
C ILE A 136 -3.24 39.84 -12.50
N THR A 137 -2.83 39.84 -11.23
CA THR A 137 -1.52 39.32 -10.84
C THR A 137 -1.65 38.24 -9.79
N ILE A 138 -1.03 37.08 -10.02
CA ILE A 138 -0.81 36.08 -8.97
C ILE A 138 0.35 36.55 -8.10
N THR A 139 0.06 36.89 -6.84
CA THR A 139 1.04 37.41 -5.88
C THR A 139 1.70 36.31 -5.06
N THR A 140 0.96 35.25 -4.77
CA THR A 140 1.48 34.03 -4.13
C THR A 140 1.03 32.82 -4.95
N PRO A 141 1.94 32.11 -5.62
CA PRO A 141 1.60 30.91 -6.36
C PRO A 141 1.25 29.75 -5.41
N PRO A 142 0.52 28.74 -5.91
CA PRO A 142 0.21 27.53 -5.16
C PRO A 142 1.47 26.76 -4.75
N THR A 143 1.33 25.91 -3.73
CA THR A 143 2.42 25.05 -3.24
C THR A 143 2.40 23.66 -3.84
N ASN A 144 1.24 23.17 -4.25
CA ASN A 144 1.02 21.81 -4.75
C ASN A 144 0.47 21.80 -6.18
N GLY A 145 0.82 22.81 -6.97
CA GLY A 145 0.43 22.91 -8.37
C GLY A 145 1.06 24.10 -9.07
N THR A 146 0.50 24.45 -10.22
CA THR A 146 0.83 25.65 -10.99
C THR A 146 -0.44 26.45 -11.24
N ALA A 147 -0.32 27.78 -11.13
CA ALA A 147 -1.40 28.70 -11.48
C ALA A 147 -0.90 29.71 -12.51
N THR A 148 -1.73 29.99 -13.52
CA THR A 148 -1.44 30.99 -14.55
C THR A 148 -2.67 31.85 -14.81
N VAL A 149 -2.46 33.15 -15.02
CA VAL A 149 -3.53 34.04 -15.48
C VAL A 149 -3.83 33.73 -16.94
N ASN A 150 -5.10 33.49 -17.22
CA ASN A 150 -5.65 33.37 -18.56
C ASN A 150 -6.32 34.68 -18.91
N ASP A 151 -5.64 35.44 -19.78
CA ASP A 151 -5.99 36.83 -20.11
C ASP A 151 -7.08 36.95 -21.17
N GLY A 152 -7.82 35.89 -21.53
CA GLY A 152 -8.85 35.95 -22.58
C GLY A 152 -8.37 36.35 -23.99
N GLY A 153 -7.06 36.59 -24.18
CA GLY A 153 -6.49 37.27 -25.35
C GLY A 153 -6.58 38.81 -25.32
N THR A 154 -6.83 39.41 -24.15
CA THR A 154 -7.05 40.83 -23.86
C THR A 154 -5.96 41.39 -22.90
N PRO A 155 -4.67 41.43 -23.29
CA PRO A 155 -3.54 41.72 -22.39
C PRO A 155 -3.46 43.14 -21.78
N ASN A 156 -4.44 44.01 -22.04
CA ASN A 156 -4.52 45.35 -21.43
C ASN A 156 -5.92 45.63 -20.85
N ASP A 157 -6.73 44.58 -20.66
CA ASP A 157 -8.08 44.67 -20.13
C ASP A 157 -8.28 43.47 -19.20
N PRO A 158 -8.15 43.66 -17.88
CA PRO A 158 -8.21 42.56 -16.93
C PRO A 158 -9.65 42.09 -16.67
N THR A 159 -10.67 42.69 -17.30
CA THR A 159 -12.07 42.48 -16.91
C THR A 159 -12.65 41.11 -17.28
N ASP A 160 -11.93 40.33 -18.10
CA ASP A 160 -12.25 38.95 -18.44
C ASP A 160 -11.14 37.96 -18.06
N ASP A 161 -10.18 38.40 -17.24
CA ASP A 161 -9.12 37.54 -16.74
C ASP A 161 -9.69 36.44 -15.82
N THR A 162 -9.10 35.26 -15.95
CA THR A 162 -9.38 34.09 -15.11
C THR A 162 -8.06 33.46 -14.66
N ILE A 163 -8.11 32.50 -13.73
CA ILE A 163 -6.93 31.77 -13.28
C ILE A 163 -7.07 30.30 -13.64
N ASP A 164 -6.16 29.80 -14.46
CA ASP A 164 -6.01 28.36 -14.71
C ASP A 164 -5.13 27.74 -13.62
N TYR A 165 -5.62 26.70 -12.96
CA TYR A 165 -4.90 25.92 -11.96
C TYR A 165 -4.79 24.44 -12.37
N THR A 166 -3.58 23.91 -12.26
CA THR A 166 -3.26 22.49 -12.46
C THR A 166 -2.47 22.01 -11.24
N PRO A 167 -2.96 21.03 -10.45
CA PRO A 167 -2.21 20.45 -9.35
C PRO A 167 -0.94 19.73 -9.85
N ASN A 168 -0.01 19.44 -8.95
CA ASN A 168 1.07 18.50 -9.25
C ASN A 168 0.47 17.12 -9.52
N ALA A 169 1.15 16.30 -10.33
CA ALA A 169 0.72 14.93 -10.56
C ALA A 169 0.57 14.16 -9.24
N ASP A 170 -0.47 13.34 -9.14
CA ASP A 170 -0.81 12.47 -8.00
C ASP A 170 -0.98 13.24 -6.67
N TYR A 171 -1.25 14.55 -6.75
CA TYR A 171 -1.52 15.37 -5.57
C TYR A 171 -3.02 15.53 -5.33
N ASN A 172 -3.47 15.08 -4.16
CA ASN A 172 -4.77 15.41 -3.61
C ASN A 172 -4.66 16.17 -2.27
N GLY A 173 -5.66 16.99 -1.98
CA GLY A 173 -5.73 17.81 -0.78
C GLY A 173 -5.86 19.32 -1.03
N PRO A 174 -5.68 20.15 0.00
CA PRO A 174 -5.90 21.58 -0.08
C PRO A 174 -4.69 22.34 -0.63
N ASP A 175 -4.92 23.27 -1.55
CA ASP A 175 -3.92 24.23 -2.04
C ASP A 175 -4.48 25.66 -2.01
N GLN A 176 -3.61 26.65 -2.14
CA GLN A 176 -4.00 28.05 -2.01
C GLN A 176 -3.27 28.95 -3.01
N ILE A 177 -4.01 29.85 -3.65
CA ILE A 177 -3.48 30.85 -4.58
C ILE A 177 -3.84 32.23 -4.02
N THR A 178 -2.95 33.21 -4.07
CA THR A 178 -3.30 34.61 -3.79
C THR A 178 -3.13 35.43 -5.05
N TYR A 179 -4.16 36.18 -5.42
CA TYR A 179 -4.14 37.10 -6.55
C TYR A 179 -4.43 38.53 -6.10
N GLU A 180 -4.18 39.47 -7.00
CA GLU A 180 -4.36 40.91 -6.82
C GLU A 180 -5.00 41.52 -8.06
N ILE A 181 -5.98 42.39 -7.83
CA ILE A 181 -6.59 43.27 -8.83
C ILE A 181 -6.17 44.71 -8.53
N CYS A 182 -5.98 45.53 -9.56
CA CYS A 182 -5.63 46.94 -9.42
C CYS A 182 -6.48 47.82 -10.32
N ASP A 183 -6.74 49.05 -9.88
CA ASP A 183 -7.44 50.08 -10.65
C ASP A 183 -6.51 50.87 -11.58
N ALA A 184 -7.09 51.82 -12.33
CA ALA A 184 -6.38 52.68 -13.27
C ALA A 184 -5.34 53.61 -12.61
N ASP A 185 -5.52 53.93 -11.32
CA ASP A 185 -4.66 54.84 -10.55
C ASP A 185 -3.56 54.10 -9.76
N GLY A 186 -3.64 52.78 -9.71
CA GLY A 186 -2.64 51.86 -9.18
C GLY A 186 -2.88 51.44 -7.73
N ASP A 187 -4.07 51.67 -7.17
CA ASP A 187 -4.47 51.02 -5.93
C ASP A 187 -4.90 49.58 -6.21
N CYS A 188 -4.69 48.69 -5.24
CA CYS A 188 -4.86 47.26 -5.43
C CYS A 188 -5.52 46.58 -4.22
N ALA A 189 -6.23 45.50 -4.48
CA ALA A 189 -6.81 44.61 -3.48
C ALA A 189 -6.43 43.15 -3.76
N THR A 190 -6.25 42.36 -2.71
CA THR A 190 -5.85 40.95 -2.79
C THR A 190 -6.95 40.04 -2.29
N ALA A 191 -7.10 38.89 -2.94
CA ALA A 191 -7.98 37.81 -2.51
C ALA A 191 -7.27 36.46 -2.60
N VAL A 192 -7.83 35.48 -1.88
CA VAL A 192 -7.33 34.13 -1.78
C VAL A 192 -8.29 33.16 -2.47
N ILE A 193 -7.73 32.25 -3.25
CA ILE A 193 -8.45 31.10 -3.81
C ILE A 193 -8.10 29.88 -2.96
N ASP A 194 -9.09 29.32 -2.26
CA ASP A 194 -8.96 28.04 -1.58
C ASP A 194 -9.33 26.90 -2.55
N VAL A 195 -8.34 26.11 -2.98
CA VAL A 195 -8.52 25.00 -3.91
C VAL A 195 -8.59 23.67 -3.16
N THR A 196 -9.58 22.85 -3.47
CA THR A 196 -9.64 21.44 -3.04
C THR A 196 -9.35 20.54 -4.23
N VAL A 197 -8.31 19.72 -4.13
CA VAL A 197 -7.99 18.70 -5.13
C VAL A 197 -8.55 17.36 -4.66
N ASP A 198 -9.50 16.84 -5.43
CA ASP A 198 -10.21 15.59 -5.14
C ASP A 198 -9.37 14.39 -5.65
N PRO A 199 -9.19 13.33 -4.83
CA PRO A 199 -8.43 12.16 -5.24
C PRO A 199 -9.17 11.35 -6.31
N VAL A 200 -8.41 10.81 -7.26
CA VAL A 200 -8.87 9.91 -8.33
C VAL A 200 -7.93 8.71 -8.36
N ASN A 201 -8.51 7.53 -8.16
CA ASN A 201 -7.74 6.29 -8.10
C ASN A 201 -6.94 6.03 -9.38
N ASP A 202 -5.62 5.91 -9.25
CA ASP A 202 -4.74 5.52 -10.36
C ASP A 202 -4.85 4.01 -10.64
N ASP A 203 -4.46 3.59 -11.85
CA ASP A 203 -4.31 2.16 -12.14
C ASP A 203 -2.94 1.69 -11.60
N PRO A 204 -2.86 0.50 -10.96
CA PRO A 204 -1.57 -0.03 -10.52
C PRO A 204 -0.67 -0.35 -11.72
N VAL A 205 0.65 -0.32 -11.49
CA VAL A 205 1.67 -0.64 -12.48
C VAL A 205 2.37 -1.94 -12.11
N ALA A 206 2.12 -2.98 -12.90
CA ALA A 206 2.78 -4.27 -12.77
C ALA A 206 4.13 -4.29 -13.52
N ASN A 207 5.16 -4.88 -12.92
CA ASN A 207 6.52 -4.94 -13.45
C ASN A 207 6.94 -6.37 -13.80
N ASP A 208 7.80 -6.53 -14.82
CA ASP A 208 8.24 -7.86 -15.24
C ASP A 208 9.09 -8.56 -14.15
N ASP A 209 8.81 -9.85 -13.95
CA ASP A 209 9.48 -10.73 -13.01
C ASP A 209 10.30 -11.80 -13.73
N ALA A 210 11.44 -12.13 -13.14
CA ALA A 210 12.29 -13.19 -13.66
C ALA A 210 12.97 -13.95 -12.53
N GLU A 211 12.92 -15.28 -12.60
CA GLU A 211 13.65 -16.16 -11.69
C GLU A 211 14.22 -17.37 -12.44
N SER A 212 15.11 -18.12 -11.78
CA SER A 212 15.66 -19.37 -12.27
C SER A 212 15.52 -20.48 -11.25
N THR A 213 15.30 -21.69 -11.73
CA THR A 213 15.26 -22.90 -10.90
C THR A 213 15.90 -24.06 -11.63
N ASN A 214 16.26 -25.10 -10.89
CA ASN A 214 16.69 -26.35 -11.49
C ASN A 214 15.47 -27.05 -12.10
N GLU A 215 15.72 -27.94 -13.05
CA GLU A 215 14.68 -28.82 -13.59
C GLU A 215 13.95 -29.60 -12.49
N ASN A 216 12.66 -29.86 -12.71
CA ASN A 216 11.81 -30.63 -11.79
C ASN A 216 11.80 -30.08 -10.36
N VAL A 217 12.19 -28.81 -10.15
CA VAL A 217 12.20 -28.13 -8.86
C VAL A 217 11.30 -26.90 -8.94
N ASP A 218 10.26 -26.93 -8.10
CA ASP A 218 9.36 -25.79 -7.92
C ASP A 218 10.13 -24.53 -7.51
N VAL A 219 9.67 -23.39 -8.02
CA VAL A 219 10.15 -22.08 -7.59
C VAL A 219 8.99 -21.17 -7.27
N ILE A 220 9.14 -20.41 -6.18
CA ILE A 220 8.17 -19.41 -5.73
C ILE A 220 8.74 -18.04 -6.06
N ILE A 221 7.95 -17.22 -6.75
CA ILE A 221 8.31 -15.90 -7.24
C ILE A 221 7.34 -14.92 -6.59
N ASP A 222 7.87 -13.90 -5.91
CA ASP A 222 7.08 -12.80 -5.37
C ASP A 222 6.91 -11.76 -6.49
N VAL A 223 5.76 -11.81 -7.18
CA VAL A 223 5.52 -11.05 -8.41
C VAL A 223 4.94 -9.67 -8.12
N THR A 224 4.29 -9.47 -6.96
CA THR A 224 3.77 -8.15 -6.58
C THR A 224 4.79 -7.31 -5.81
N ALA A 225 5.94 -7.88 -5.39
CA ALA A 225 6.97 -7.15 -4.64
C ALA A 225 7.59 -5.95 -5.37
N ASN A 226 7.59 -5.94 -6.70
CA ASN A 226 8.10 -4.84 -7.52
C ASN A 226 6.98 -4.00 -8.15
N ASP A 227 5.72 -4.34 -7.93
CA ASP A 227 4.55 -3.62 -8.43
C ASP A 227 4.30 -2.35 -7.61
N ILE A 228 3.74 -1.33 -8.26
CA ILE A 228 3.57 -0.01 -7.66
C ILE A 228 2.17 0.50 -7.93
N ASP A 229 1.57 1.07 -6.89
CA ASP A 229 0.35 1.86 -6.95
C ASP A 229 0.67 3.22 -6.28
N SER A 230 0.43 4.33 -6.99
CA SER A 230 0.84 5.69 -6.59
C SER A 230 0.03 6.20 -5.40
N ASP A 231 -1.26 5.89 -5.36
CA ASP A 231 -2.23 6.44 -4.43
C ASP A 231 -2.97 5.35 -3.63
N GLY A 232 -2.79 4.08 -3.99
CA GLY A 232 -3.31 2.92 -3.28
C GLY A 232 -2.26 1.88 -2.86
N THR A 233 -2.68 0.62 -2.91
CA THR A 233 -1.92 -0.59 -2.60
C THR A 233 -2.36 -1.72 -3.51
N ILE A 234 -1.42 -2.57 -3.92
CA ILE A 234 -1.71 -3.80 -4.66
C ILE A 234 -2.56 -4.75 -3.81
N ASP A 235 -3.64 -5.30 -4.39
CA ASP A 235 -4.40 -6.40 -3.80
C ASP A 235 -3.87 -7.74 -4.31
N ASP A 236 -2.92 -8.30 -3.56
CA ASP A 236 -2.27 -9.59 -3.81
C ASP A 236 -3.23 -10.76 -4.08
N THR A 237 -4.51 -10.66 -3.67
CA THR A 237 -5.50 -11.74 -3.86
C THR A 237 -6.15 -11.74 -5.24
N THR A 238 -5.82 -10.76 -6.08
CA THR A 238 -6.49 -10.49 -7.36
C THR A 238 -5.66 -10.89 -8.59
N LEU A 239 -4.51 -11.53 -8.38
CA LEU A 239 -3.62 -11.95 -9.45
C LEU A 239 -4.34 -12.81 -10.49
N ASP A 240 -4.18 -12.44 -11.76
CA ASP A 240 -4.74 -13.14 -12.91
C ASP A 240 -3.61 -13.60 -13.84
N LEU A 241 -3.37 -14.92 -13.90
CA LEU A 241 -2.29 -15.54 -14.67
C LEU A 241 -2.66 -15.76 -16.16
N ASP A 242 -3.87 -15.41 -16.58
CA ASP A 242 -4.25 -15.39 -18.00
C ASP A 242 -5.18 -14.21 -18.32
N PRO A 243 -4.66 -12.98 -18.37
CA PRO A 243 -5.48 -11.78 -18.66
C PRO A 243 -6.23 -11.84 -20.00
N SER A 244 -5.85 -12.76 -20.89
CA SER A 244 -6.53 -12.98 -22.18
C SER A 244 -7.85 -13.76 -22.06
N THR A 245 -8.06 -14.42 -20.91
CA THR A 245 -9.26 -15.20 -20.60
C THR A 245 -10.14 -14.41 -19.61
N PRO A 246 -11.47 -14.32 -19.82
CA PRO A 246 -12.32 -13.53 -18.92
C PRO A 246 -12.44 -14.10 -17.49
N GLY A 247 -12.13 -13.24 -16.50
CA GLY A 247 -12.19 -13.54 -15.06
C GLY A 247 -10.81 -13.85 -14.52
N GLN A 248 -10.64 -13.98 -13.20
CA GLN A 248 -9.35 -14.29 -12.59
C GLN A 248 -8.94 -15.75 -12.82
N GLN A 249 -7.73 -16.01 -13.31
CA GLN A 249 -7.15 -17.35 -13.42
C GLN A 249 -6.03 -17.53 -12.40
N SER A 250 -6.26 -18.42 -11.43
CA SER A 250 -5.27 -18.77 -10.41
C SER A 250 -4.22 -19.79 -10.88
N THR A 251 -4.34 -20.30 -12.12
CA THR A 251 -3.41 -21.28 -12.69
C THR A 251 -3.27 -21.09 -14.19
N PHE A 252 -2.04 -21.23 -14.71
CA PHE A 252 -1.78 -21.29 -16.14
C PHE A 252 -0.76 -22.37 -16.46
N THR A 253 -1.09 -23.29 -17.36
CA THR A 253 -0.19 -24.36 -17.80
C THR A 253 0.32 -24.07 -19.20
N VAL A 254 1.64 -24.01 -19.36
CA VAL A 254 2.30 -23.96 -20.66
C VAL A 254 2.63 -25.40 -21.08
N PRO A 255 1.96 -25.95 -22.10
CA PRO A 255 2.08 -27.38 -22.40
C PRO A 255 3.51 -27.82 -22.75
N GLY A 256 4.06 -28.75 -21.96
CA GLY A 256 5.42 -29.26 -22.16
C GLY A 256 6.51 -28.37 -21.54
N GLU A 257 6.13 -27.36 -20.76
CA GLU A 257 7.04 -26.49 -20.04
C GLU A 257 6.77 -26.51 -18.53
N GLY A 258 5.52 -26.36 -18.10
CA GLY A 258 5.15 -26.44 -16.68
C GLY A 258 3.87 -25.69 -16.33
N THR A 259 3.56 -25.60 -15.04
CA THR A 259 2.36 -24.96 -14.51
C THR A 259 2.69 -23.85 -13.52
N PHE A 260 2.14 -22.66 -13.77
CA PHE A 260 2.12 -21.53 -12.84
C PHE A 260 0.86 -21.59 -11.98
N THR A 261 1.01 -21.40 -10.68
CA THR A 261 -0.08 -21.39 -9.68
C THR A 261 0.04 -20.17 -8.79
N ASP A 262 -1.01 -19.35 -8.75
CA ASP A 262 -1.15 -18.26 -7.79
C ASP A 262 -1.38 -18.82 -6.38
N ASN A 263 -0.57 -18.38 -5.42
CA ASN A 263 -0.66 -18.79 -4.02
C ASN A 263 -1.66 -17.93 -3.21
N GLY A 264 -2.16 -16.84 -3.79
CA GLY A 264 -3.14 -15.92 -3.19
C GLY A 264 -2.55 -14.92 -2.20
N ASP A 265 -1.23 -14.77 -2.19
CA ASP A 265 -0.46 -13.87 -1.33
C ASP A 265 0.56 -13.03 -2.11
N GLY A 266 0.33 -12.82 -3.42
CA GLY A 266 1.22 -12.08 -4.30
C GLY A 266 2.37 -12.92 -4.85
N THR A 267 2.50 -14.17 -4.39
CA THR A 267 3.49 -15.11 -4.91
C THR A 267 2.90 -16.13 -5.89
N VAL A 268 3.71 -16.52 -6.88
CA VAL A 268 3.39 -17.53 -7.89
C VAL A 268 4.38 -18.68 -7.79
N THR A 269 3.86 -19.91 -7.74
CA THR A 269 4.65 -21.13 -7.84
C THR A 269 4.72 -21.59 -9.30
N PHE A 270 5.91 -21.80 -9.84
CA PHE A 270 6.11 -22.53 -11.10
C PHE A 270 6.62 -23.94 -10.82
N ASP A 271 5.84 -24.94 -11.25
CA ASP A 271 6.15 -26.38 -11.24
C ASP A 271 6.53 -26.81 -12.68
N PRO A 272 7.83 -27.05 -12.98
CA PRO A 272 8.27 -27.47 -14.32
C PRO A 272 7.71 -28.84 -14.71
N ASP A 273 7.20 -28.97 -15.94
CA ASP A 273 6.83 -30.29 -16.47
C ASP A 273 8.07 -31.20 -16.55
N PRO A 274 7.97 -32.50 -16.25
CA PRO A 274 9.07 -33.43 -16.43
C PRO A 274 9.63 -33.38 -17.86
N GLY A 275 10.93 -33.12 -17.98
CA GLY A 275 11.62 -32.97 -19.26
C GLY A 275 11.57 -31.56 -19.86
N PHE A 276 11.07 -30.54 -19.15
CA PHE A 276 11.33 -29.15 -19.49
C PHE A 276 12.70 -28.73 -18.94
N ASN A 277 13.65 -28.56 -19.85
CA ASN A 277 15.04 -28.32 -19.53
C ASN A 277 15.63 -27.26 -20.48
N ASN A 278 16.69 -26.56 -20.04
CA ASN A 278 17.47 -25.62 -20.86
C ASN A 278 16.59 -24.64 -21.67
N GLY A 279 15.69 -23.94 -20.98
CA GLY A 279 14.65 -23.13 -21.59
C GLY A 279 14.18 -22.00 -20.68
N THR A 280 13.51 -21.02 -21.28
CA THR A 280 12.79 -19.98 -20.56
C THR A 280 11.32 -20.10 -20.91
N THR A 281 10.47 -20.24 -19.90
CA THR A 281 9.02 -20.14 -20.05
C THR A 281 8.58 -18.75 -19.59
N THR A 282 7.54 -18.21 -20.22
CA THR A 282 7.01 -16.88 -19.90
C THR A 282 5.49 -16.88 -19.99
N ILE A 283 4.84 -16.32 -18.98
CA ILE A 283 3.41 -16.00 -18.98
C ILE A 283 3.21 -14.51 -18.72
N THR A 284 2.03 -14.00 -19.04
CA THR A 284 1.59 -12.65 -18.69
C THR A 284 0.66 -12.70 -17.49
N TYR A 285 0.71 -11.68 -16.64
CA TYR A 285 -0.24 -11.49 -15.54
C TYR A 285 -0.74 -10.05 -15.47
N THR A 286 -1.85 -9.88 -14.76
CA THR A 286 -2.33 -8.60 -14.22
C THR A 286 -2.67 -8.76 -12.75
N VAL A 287 -2.64 -7.68 -12.01
CA VAL A 287 -3.10 -7.61 -10.62
C VAL A 287 -3.97 -6.36 -10.44
N ASN A 288 -4.85 -6.37 -9.46
CA ASN A 288 -5.64 -5.19 -9.13
C ASN A 288 -5.08 -4.47 -7.92
N ASP A 289 -5.48 -3.21 -7.75
CA ASP A 289 -5.33 -2.49 -6.50
C ASP A 289 -6.45 -2.79 -5.50
N ASN A 290 -6.39 -2.16 -4.33
CA ASN A 290 -7.39 -2.27 -3.27
C ASN A 290 -8.75 -1.63 -3.61
N ASP A 291 -8.87 -0.90 -4.72
CA ASP A 291 -10.11 -0.27 -5.20
C ASP A 291 -10.72 -1.01 -6.43
N GLY A 292 -9.99 -1.99 -6.95
CA GLY A 292 -10.40 -2.92 -8.01
C GLY A 292 -10.02 -2.49 -9.43
N ASN A 293 -9.17 -1.48 -9.62
CA ASN A 293 -8.59 -1.16 -10.93
C ASN A 293 -7.57 -2.22 -11.33
N VAL A 294 -7.40 -2.44 -12.63
CA VAL A 294 -6.55 -3.52 -13.17
C VAL A 294 -5.24 -2.92 -13.68
N SER A 295 -4.12 -3.56 -13.37
CA SER A 295 -2.81 -3.14 -13.85
C SER A 295 -2.63 -3.27 -15.36
N ASN A 296 -1.52 -2.73 -15.88
CA ASN A 296 -0.98 -3.21 -17.15
C ASN A 296 -0.63 -4.71 -17.09
N GLU A 297 -0.50 -5.34 -18.26
CA GLU A 297 0.09 -6.67 -18.36
C GLU A 297 1.61 -6.60 -18.09
N ALA A 298 2.11 -7.52 -17.26
CA ALA A 298 3.52 -7.76 -17.01
C ALA A 298 3.86 -9.25 -17.21
N ASN A 299 5.14 -9.59 -17.34
CA ASN A 299 5.58 -10.95 -17.60
C ASN A 299 6.19 -11.62 -16.37
N ILE A 300 5.87 -12.89 -16.14
CA ILE A 300 6.63 -13.77 -15.25
C ILE A 300 7.47 -14.70 -16.12
N SER A 301 8.79 -14.66 -15.99
CA SER A 301 9.71 -15.51 -16.75
C SER A 301 10.52 -16.43 -15.84
N VAL A 302 10.45 -17.74 -16.08
CA VAL A 302 11.27 -18.73 -15.36
C VAL A 302 12.26 -19.35 -16.32
N THR A 303 13.54 -19.30 -15.96
CA THR A 303 14.61 -19.91 -16.74
C THR A 303 15.14 -21.16 -16.05
N ILE A 304 15.09 -22.29 -16.75
CA ILE A 304 15.83 -23.50 -16.39
C ILE A 304 17.21 -23.39 -17.06
N PRO A 305 18.30 -23.17 -16.28
CA PRO A 305 19.60 -22.90 -16.85
C PRO A 305 20.13 -24.12 -17.60
N ALA A 306 20.82 -23.85 -18.72
CA ALA A 306 21.61 -24.87 -19.42
C ALA A 306 22.77 -25.35 -18.55
N CYS A 307 23.15 -26.61 -18.63
CA CYS A 307 24.45 -27.03 -18.13
C CYS A 307 25.58 -26.38 -18.97
N PRO A 308 26.48 -25.55 -18.39
CA PRO A 308 27.51 -24.86 -19.16
C PRO A 308 28.66 -25.78 -19.66
N SER A 309 28.80 -26.99 -19.11
CA SER A 309 29.83 -27.94 -19.54
C SER A 309 29.23 -28.96 -20.49
N THR A 310 29.89 -29.17 -21.63
CA THR A 310 29.71 -30.37 -22.48
C THR A 310 30.87 -31.34 -22.29
N VAL A 311 31.75 -31.06 -21.31
CA VAL A 311 32.88 -31.93 -20.98
C VAL A 311 32.32 -33.06 -20.15
N ASP A 312 32.44 -34.25 -20.70
CA ASP A 312 32.29 -35.54 -20.04
C ASP A 312 33.72 -36.04 -19.78
N SER A 313 34.22 -35.81 -18.55
CA SER A 313 35.61 -36.07 -18.19
C SER A 313 35.92 -37.56 -18.04
N ASP A 314 34.93 -38.37 -17.69
CA ASP A 314 35.10 -39.79 -17.45
C ASP A 314 34.54 -40.69 -18.57
N GLY A 315 33.80 -40.09 -19.51
CA GLY A 315 33.32 -40.70 -20.74
C GLY A 315 32.04 -41.50 -20.57
N ASP A 316 31.27 -41.27 -19.51
CA ASP A 316 30.11 -42.07 -19.13
C ASP A 316 28.82 -41.69 -19.85
N GLY A 317 28.82 -40.57 -20.57
CA GLY A 317 27.68 -40.05 -21.31
C GLY A 317 27.00 -38.85 -20.68
N LEU A 318 27.22 -38.59 -19.39
CA LEU A 318 26.82 -37.36 -18.70
C LEU A 318 27.98 -36.35 -18.74
N THR A 319 27.65 -35.07 -18.74
CA THR A 319 28.67 -34.02 -18.60
C THR A 319 29.05 -33.86 -17.14
N ASP A 320 30.28 -33.43 -16.87
CA ASP A 320 30.78 -33.05 -15.53
C ASP A 320 29.82 -32.08 -14.80
N CYS A 321 29.05 -31.31 -15.57
CA CYS A 321 28.06 -30.38 -15.06
C CYS A 321 26.77 -31.09 -14.62
N GLU A 322 26.25 -32.02 -15.44
CA GLU A 322 25.11 -32.87 -15.07
C GLU A 322 25.42 -33.63 -13.77
N GLU A 323 26.62 -34.21 -13.67
CA GLU A 323 27.06 -34.96 -12.48
C GLU A 323 27.19 -34.09 -11.21
N THR A 324 27.63 -32.85 -11.36
CA THR A 324 27.92 -31.98 -10.19
C THR A 324 26.75 -31.11 -9.76
N THR A 325 25.83 -30.81 -10.68
CA THR A 325 24.70 -29.90 -10.43
C THR A 325 23.36 -30.62 -10.39
N GLY A 326 23.26 -31.83 -10.94
CA GLY A 326 22.00 -32.54 -11.12
C GLY A 326 21.06 -31.85 -12.11
N ILE A 327 21.61 -31.08 -13.07
CA ILE A 327 20.88 -30.44 -14.16
C ILE A 327 21.14 -31.24 -15.44
N ASP A 328 20.12 -31.92 -15.96
CA ASP A 328 20.06 -32.79 -17.13
C ASP A 328 20.16 -32.04 -18.46
N ASP A 329 21.00 -32.55 -19.38
CA ASP A 329 21.04 -32.14 -20.78
C ASP A 329 20.52 -33.28 -21.66
N PRO A 330 19.28 -33.24 -22.19
CA PRO A 330 18.68 -34.31 -22.98
C PRO A 330 19.31 -34.48 -24.37
N SER A 331 20.36 -33.72 -24.70
CA SER A 331 21.22 -34.03 -25.82
C SER A 331 22.29 -35.08 -25.50
N THR A 332 22.49 -35.41 -24.21
CA THR A 332 23.21 -36.58 -23.75
C THR A 332 22.32 -37.82 -23.96
N PRO A 333 22.83 -38.91 -24.60
CA PRO A 333 22.03 -40.10 -24.80
C PRO A 333 21.81 -40.87 -23.49
N ASP A 334 20.56 -41.17 -23.16
CA ASP A 334 20.19 -42.32 -22.31
C ASP A 334 20.66 -43.62 -22.97
N ASP A 335 21.97 -43.92 -22.94
CA ASP A 335 22.50 -45.18 -23.49
C ASP A 335 23.07 -46.09 -22.38
N PRO A 336 22.20 -46.86 -21.69
CA PRO A 336 22.64 -47.87 -20.73
C PRO A 336 23.28 -49.09 -21.41
N THR A 337 23.49 -49.09 -22.75
CA THR A 337 23.78 -50.32 -23.50
C THR A 337 25.21 -50.45 -24.03
N THR A 338 26.10 -49.49 -23.80
CA THR A 338 27.46 -49.56 -24.36
C THR A 338 28.66 -49.61 -23.41
N PHE A 339 28.48 -49.52 -22.08
CA PHE A 339 29.62 -49.65 -21.14
C PHE A 339 29.49 -50.78 -20.10
N PRO A 340 30.42 -51.76 -20.08
CA PRO A 340 30.51 -52.73 -19.00
C PRO A 340 31.28 -52.12 -17.81
N GLY A 341 30.55 -51.45 -16.91
CA GLY A 341 30.98 -51.10 -15.56
C GLY A 341 31.07 -49.60 -15.26
N GLY A 342 29.95 -49.00 -14.81
CA GLY A 342 29.83 -47.65 -14.23
C GLY A 342 28.35 -47.22 -14.16
N PRO A 343 27.89 -46.52 -13.11
CA PRO A 343 26.46 -46.32 -12.85
C PRO A 343 25.91 -45.17 -13.70
N THR A 344 24.85 -45.42 -14.46
CA THR A 344 24.04 -44.36 -15.07
C THR A 344 22.94 -44.01 -14.06
N SER A 345 22.88 -42.77 -13.60
CA SER A 345 21.81 -42.27 -12.74
C SER A 345 20.51 -42.20 -13.55
N ASP A 346 19.62 -43.16 -13.36
CA ASP A 346 18.23 -43.11 -13.82
C ASP A 346 17.38 -42.71 -12.61
N PRO A 347 16.67 -41.57 -12.63
CA PRO A 347 15.82 -41.15 -11.52
C PRO A 347 14.59 -42.06 -11.30
N ASN A 348 14.37 -43.07 -12.15
CA ASN A 348 13.45 -44.19 -11.92
C ASN A 348 14.15 -45.53 -11.60
N ASP A 349 15.49 -45.55 -11.44
CA ASP A 349 16.28 -46.70 -10.99
C ASP A 349 16.43 -46.69 -9.46
N PRO A 350 15.87 -47.68 -8.75
CA PRO A 350 15.96 -47.78 -7.29
C PRO A 350 17.37 -48.11 -6.76
N CYS A 351 18.40 -48.09 -7.61
CA CYS A 351 19.81 -48.35 -7.27
C CYS A 351 20.74 -47.17 -7.58
N ASP A 352 20.19 -45.97 -7.78
CA ASP A 352 20.89 -44.70 -7.87
C ASP A 352 21.69 -44.43 -6.56
N PRO A 353 22.85 -43.74 -6.52
CA PRO A 353 23.55 -43.47 -5.25
C PRO A 353 22.74 -42.59 -4.27
N ILE A 354 21.56 -42.12 -4.68
CA ILE A 354 20.59 -41.41 -3.85
C ILE A 354 19.39 -42.32 -3.46
N GLY A 355 19.29 -43.55 -4.01
CA GLY A 355 18.26 -44.56 -3.74
C GLY A 355 18.82 -45.99 -3.61
N ILE A 356 18.62 -46.60 -2.43
CA ILE A 356 19.23 -47.86 -1.96
C ILE A 356 18.95 -49.06 -2.89
N ASN A 357 19.99 -49.63 -3.51
CA ASN A 357 19.91 -50.90 -4.26
C ASN A 357 19.62 -52.08 -3.33
N THR A 358 18.40 -52.63 -3.38
CA THR A 358 17.96 -53.76 -2.51
C THR A 358 18.02 -55.15 -3.18
N THR A 359 18.70 -55.32 -4.31
CA THR A 359 18.67 -56.60 -5.04
C THR A 359 19.68 -57.59 -4.47
N ASP A 360 19.20 -58.72 -3.97
CA ASP A 360 19.96 -59.88 -3.48
C ASP A 360 19.82 -61.03 -4.50
N SER A 361 20.79 -61.19 -5.40
CA SER A 361 20.71 -62.13 -6.52
C SER A 361 20.96 -63.58 -6.11
N ASP A 362 21.63 -63.84 -4.99
CA ASP A 362 21.95 -65.18 -4.54
C ASP A 362 21.20 -65.63 -3.28
N GLY A 363 20.43 -64.71 -2.69
CA GLY A 363 19.42 -64.92 -1.67
C GLY A 363 19.99 -65.02 -0.26
N ASP A 364 21.15 -64.41 0.00
CA ASP A 364 21.92 -64.55 1.23
C ASP A 364 21.64 -63.46 2.29
N GLY A 365 20.78 -62.49 1.96
CA GLY A 365 20.37 -61.42 2.87
C GLY A 365 21.18 -60.13 2.73
N LEU A 366 22.25 -60.14 1.94
CA LEU A 366 22.96 -58.94 1.50
C LEU A 366 22.59 -58.60 0.07
N THR A 367 22.60 -57.32 -0.26
CA THR A 367 22.40 -56.87 -1.62
C THR A 367 23.66 -57.15 -2.44
N ASP A 368 23.51 -57.40 -3.74
CA ASP A 368 24.61 -57.59 -4.69
C ASP A 368 25.64 -56.44 -4.62
N CYS A 369 25.20 -55.26 -4.15
CA CYS A 369 26.01 -54.08 -3.91
C CYS A 369 26.90 -54.20 -2.65
N GLU A 370 26.34 -54.68 -1.53
CA GLU A 370 27.08 -54.93 -0.29
C GLU A 370 28.14 -56.02 -0.47
N GLU A 371 27.81 -57.07 -1.22
CA GLU A 371 28.72 -58.17 -1.51
C GLU A 371 29.93 -57.75 -2.37
N THR A 372 29.74 -56.82 -3.30
CA THR A 372 30.81 -56.38 -4.22
C THR A 372 31.69 -55.28 -3.64
N THR A 373 31.18 -54.48 -2.71
CA THR A 373 31.87 -53.30 -2.17
C THR A 373 32.41 -53.47 -0.75
N GLY A 374 31.80 -54.34 0.06
CA GLY A 374 32.19 -54.61 1.44
C GLY A 374 31.91 -53.45 2.41
N ILE A 375 30.98 -52.55 2.06
CA ILE A 375 30.47 -51.48 2.91
C ILE A 375 29.06 -51.90 3.35
N ASP A 376 28.84 -51.95 4.65
CA ASP A 376 27.65 -52.49 5.30
C ASP A 376 26.51 -51.45 5.34
N ASP A 377 25.31 -51.81 4.88
CA ASP A 377 24.09 -51.04 5.12
C ASP A 377 23.48 -51.50 6.46
N PRO A 378 23.30 -50.64 7.47
CA PRO A 378 22.72 -51.02 8.76
C PRO A 378 21.29 -51.58 8.70
N SER A 379 20.65 -51.56 7.52
CA SER A 379 19.29 -52.05 7.28
C SER A 379 19.20 -53.45 6.70
N THR A 380 20.32 -54.14 6.41
CA THR A 380 20.31 -55.53 5.94
C THR A 380 20.40 -56.57 7.07
N PRO A 381 19.66 -57.69 7.01
CA PRO A 381 19.65 -58.69 8.08
C PRO A 381 20.88 -59.59 8.04
N ASP A 382 21.60 -59.68 9.15
CA ASP A 382 22.70 -60.63 9.31
C ASP A 382 22.22 -62.11 9.17
N ASP A 383 22.78 -62.88 8.23
CA ASP A 383 22.45 -64.30 8.01
C ASP A 383 23.50 -65.26 8.62
N PRO A 384 23.10 -66.38 9.25
CA PRO A 384 24.04 -67.43 9.58
C PRO A 384 23.56 -68.78 9.03
N THR A 385 24.05 -69.25 7.88
CA THR A 385 24.57 -70.64 7.84
C THR A 385 25.56 -71.12 6.78
N THR A 386 26.09 -70.37 5.81
CA THR A 386 27.11 -70.99 4.90
C THR A 386 28.29 -70.13 4.43
N PHE A 387 29.35 -70.05 5.28
CA PHE A 387 30.83 -70.18 4.99
C PHE A 387 31.46 -69.53 3.72
N PRO A 388 32.77 -69.15 3.70
CA PRO A 388 33.70 -68.68 4.75
C PRO A 388 34.65 -67.52 4.33
N GLY A 389 34.82 -66.51 5.20
CA GLY A 389 36.04 -65.69 5.23
C GLY A 389 35.85 -64.17 5.27
N GLY A 390 35.41 -63.63 6.42
CA GLY A 390 35.32 -62.21 6.77
C GLY A 390 34.84 -62.10 8.23
N PRO A 391 34.98 -60.96 8.96
CA PRO A 391 34.85 -60.93 10.42
C PRO A 391 33.44 -61.36 10.88
N THR A 392 33.41 -62.10 12.00
CA THR A 392 32.34 -63.02 12.44
C THR A 392 31.50 -62.49 13.60
N SER A 393 30.21 -62.85 13.66
CA SER A 393 29.39 -62.91 14.88
C SER A 393 29.84 -64.04 15.82
N ASP A 394 29.73 -63.85 17.15
CA ASP A 394 30.19 -64.82 18.18
C ASP A 394 28.99 -65.49 18.87
N PRO A 395 28.72 -66.78 18.62
CA PRO A 395 27.60 -67.51 19.23
C PRO A 395 27.78 -67.83 20.73
N ASN A 396 28.75 -67.23 21.43
CA ASN A 396 28.81 -67.20 22.90
C ASN A 396 28.50 -65.82 23.48
N ASP A 397 28.13 -64.84 22.64
CA ASP A 397 27.60 -63.56 23.09
C ASP A 397 26.09 -63.73 23.38
N PRO A 398 25.65 -63.65 24.65
CA PRO A 398 24.24 -63.85 25.00
C PRO A 398 23.33 -62.74 24.46
N CYS A 399 23.89 -61.68 23.86
CA CYS A 399 23.21 -60.53 23.29
C CYS A 399 23.52 -60.35 21.78
N ASP A 400 23.82 -61.44 21.07
CA ASP A 400 24.06 -61.44 19.62
C ASP A 400 22.82 -60.91 18.86
N PRO A 401 22.90 -59.78 18.13
CA PRO A 401 21.73 -59.10 17.55
C PRO A 401 21.03 -59.90 16.44
N ILE A 402 21.63 -61.02 16.02
CA ILE A 402 21.30 -61.77 14.81
C ILE A 402 20.42 -63.00 15.12
N GLY A 403 20.32 -63.40 16.39
CA GLY A 403 19.47 -64.50 16.84
C GLY A 403 18.53 -64.04 17.94
N VAL A 404 17.22 -64.11 17.70
CA VAL A 404 16.22 -63.97 18.77
C VAL A 404 16.49 -65.06 19.82
N ASN A 405 17.14 -64.70 20.92
CA ASN A 405 17.49 -65.64 21.96
C ASN A 405 16.26 -65.96 22.81
N THR A 406 15.42 -66.88 22.33
CA THR A 406 14.23 -67.39 23.04
C THR A 406 14.57 -68.36 24.19
N THR A 407 15.84 -68.43 24.58
CA THR A 407 16.28 -69.35 25.64
C THR A 407 16.01 -68.71 26.99
N ASP A 408 15.01 -69.24 27.67
CA ASP A 408 14.73 -69.03 29.09
C ASP A 408 15.35 -70.22 29.85
N SER A 409 16.58 -70.05 30.32
CA SER A 409 17.35 -71.15 30.90
C SER A 409 16.85 -71.60 32.26
N ASP A 410 16.14 -70.74 33.00
CA ASP A 410 15.65 -71.03 34.35
C ASP A 410 14.13 -71.20 34.46
N GLY A 411 13.41 -70.88 33.40
CA GLY A 411 11.99 -71.15 33.17
C GLY A 411 11.06 -70.11 33.78
N ASP A 412 11.52 -68.89 34.03
CA ASP A 412 10.79 -67.86 34.76
C ASP A 412 9.90 -66.97 33.88
N GLY A 413 10.05 -67.05 32.56
CA GLY A 413 9.27 -66.32 31.57
C GLY A 413 9.99 -65.16 30.88
N LEU A 414 11.22 -64.81 31.32
CA LEU A 414 12.11 -63.88 30.61
C LEU A 414 13.22 -64.65 29.88
N THR A 415 13.74 -64.09 28.80
CA THR A 415 14.89 -64.65 28.10
C THR A 415 16.19 -64.30 28.82
N ASP A 416 17.20 -65.17 28.71
CA ASP A 416 18.53 -64.93 29.31
C ASP A 416 19.16 -63.58 28.86
N CYS A 417 18.72 -63.04 27.71
CA CYS A 417 19.15 -61.74 27.16
C CYS A 417 18.47 -60.55 27.87
N GLU A 418 17.17 -60.63 28.14
CA GLU A 418 16.42 -59.62 28.90
C GLU A 418 17.00 -59.48 30.31
N GLU A 419 17.33 -60.60 30.96
CA GLU A 419 17.95 -60.58 32.30
C GLU A 419 19.36 -59.96 32.34
N THR A 420 20.13 -60.08 31.25
CA THR A 420 21.52 -59.58 31.22
C THR A 420 21.63 -58.13 30.74
N THR A 421 20.69 -57.67 29.92
CA THR A 421 20.72 -56.31 29.34
C THR A 421 19.76 -55.34 30.01
N GLY A 422 18.68 -55.85 30.62
CA GLY A 422 17.58 -55.03 31.15
C GLY A 422 16.75 -54.36 30.05
N ILE A 423 16.82 -54.84 28.80
CA ILE A 423 16.02 -54.35 27.68
C ILE A 423 14.94 -55.40 27.38
N ASP A 424 13.69 -55.07 27.65
CA ASP A 424 12.53 -55.98 27.48
C ASP A 424 12.17 -56.20 25.99
N ASP A 425 11.85 -57.45 25.63
CA ASP A 425 11.31 -57.84 24.32
C ASP A 425 9.77 -57.76 24.34
N PRO A 426 9.12 -56.89 23.54
CA PRO A 426 7.67 -56.71 23.52
C PRO A 426 6.86 -57.94 23.09
N SER A 427 7.53 -59.01 22.62
CA SER A 427 6.89 -60.24 22.16
C SER A 427 6.78 -61.34 23.22
N THR A 428 7.33 -61.13 24.41
CA THR A 428 7.11 -62.01 25.57
C THR A 428 5.65 -61.87 26.06
N PRO A 429 4.89 -62.98 26.23
CA PRO A 429 3.48 -62.88 26.60
C PRO A 429 3.29 -62.33 28.02
N ASP A 430 2.49 -61.26 28.15
CA ASP A 430 1.96 -60.78 29.44
C ASP A 430 1.28 -61.94 30.20
N ASP A 431 1.87 -62.38 31.31
CA ASP A 431 1.36 -63.33 32.32
C ASP A 431 1.69 -64.83 32.14
N PRO A 432 2.57 -65.38 32.99
CA PRO A 432 2.46 -66.74 33.46
C PRO A 432 1.88 -66.76 34.87
N THR A 433 0.62 -67.16 34.95
CA THR A 433 0.04 -67.78 36.13
C THR A 433 0.95 -68.93 36.59
N THR A 434 1.85 -68.66 37.56
CA THR A 434 2.33 -69.50 38.67
C THR A 434 3.79 -69.17 39.05
N PHE A 435 4.05 -68.19 39.92
CA PHE A 435 4.98 -68.31 41.08
C PHE A 435 4.87 -67.06 41.98
N PRO A 436 4.96 -67.17 43.33
CA PRO A 436 4.74 -66.05 44.23
C PRO A 436 6.07 -65.40 44.64
N GLY A 437 6.34 -64.17 44.17
CA GLY A 437 7.24 -63.25 44.87
C GLY A 437 8.27 -62.40 44.09
N GLY A 438 8.14 -62.18 42.77
CA GLY A 438 9.00 -61.22 42.02
C GLY A 438 8.16 -60.12 41.34
N PRO A 439 8.74 -58.91 41.10
CA PRO A 439 8.05 -57.83 40.38
C PRO A 439 7.81 -58.21 38.92
N THR A 440 6.67 -57.80 38.38
CA THR A 440 6.29 -57.99 36.97
C THR A 440 6.56 -56.68 36.23
N SER A 441 7.22 -56.71 35.07
CA SER A 441 7.40 -55.52 34.23
C SER A 441 6.08 -55.09 33.59
N ASP A 442 5.83 -53.78 33.51
CA ASP A 442 4.72 -53.19 32.75
C ASP A 442 5.31 -52.30 31.65
N PRO A 443 5.16 -52.68 30.36
CA PRO A 443 5.81 -52.01 29.25
C PRO A 443 5.33 -50.58 28.94
N ASN A 444 4.39 -50.02 29.73
CA ASN A 444 4.02 -48.61 29.64
C ASN A 444 4.43 -47.77 30.86
N ASP A 445 5.16 -48.34 31.82
CA ASP A 445 5.68 -47.62 32.99
C ASP A 445 7.16 -47.22 32.80
N PRO A 446 7.46 -45.93 32.57
CA PRO A 446 8.83 -45.47 32.40
C PRO A 446 9.67 -45.52 33.70
N CYS A 447 9.06 -45.86 34.84
CA CYS A 447 9.72 -46.05 36.13
C CYS A 447 9.80 -47.55 36.55
N ASP A 448 9.81 -48.47 35.58
CA ASP A 448 9.89 -49.91 35.83
C ASP A 448 11.07 -50.30 36.76
N PRO A 449 10.82 -51.05 37.85
CA PRO A 449 11.84 -51.42 38.83
C PRO A 449 12.98 -52.30 38.29
N ILE A 450 12.84 -52.88 37.10
CA ILE A 450 13.87 -53.75 36.50
C ILE A 450 14.91 -52.94 35.71
N GLY A 451 14.67 -51.66 35.44
CA GLY A 451 15.54 -50.91 34.54
C GLY A 451 15.53 -49.41 34.70
N ILE A 452 15.58 -48.84 35.92
CA ILE A 452 16.21 -47.55 36.28
C ILE A 452 16.16 -47.38 37.82
N ASN A 453 17.10 -46.58 38.32
CA ASN A 453 17.50 -46.40 39.72
C ASN A 453 16.36 -46.27 40.75
N THR A 454 16.10 -47.31 41.54
CA THR A 454 15.19 -47.28 42.72
C THR A 454 15.79 -46.56 43.94
N THR A 455 16.83 -45.74 43.75
CA THR A 455 17.47 -45.03 44.86
C THR A 455 16.70 -43.75 45.12
N ASP A 456 16.26 -43.58 46.36
CA ASP A 456 15.82 -42.31 46.92
C ASP A 456 17.07 -41.69 47.58
N SER A 457 17.77 -40.86 46.82
CA SER A 457 19.09 -40.35 47.23
C SER A 457 19.01 -39.35 48.38
N ASP A 458 17.89 -38.65 48.54
CA ASP A 458 17.73 -37.60 49.55
C ASP A 458 16.81 -37.98 50.71
N GLY A 459 16.13 -39.13 50.59
CA GLY A 459 15.33 -39.78 51.62
C GLY A 459 13.93 -39.20 51.76
N ASP A 460 13.40 -38.55 50.74
CA ASP A 460 12.12 -37.83 50.78
C ASP A 460 10.90 -38.71 50.47
N GLY A 461 11.13 -39.94 49.99
CA GLY A 461 10.10 -40.93 49.70
C GLY A 461 9.74 -41.07 48.22
N LEU A 462 10.27 -40.22 47.33
CA LEU A 462 10.24 -40.40 45.89
C LEU A 462 11.58 -40.97 45.40
N THR A 463 11.55 -41.73 44.32
CA THR A 463 12.77 -42.21 43.67
C THR A 463 13.40 -41.08 42.85
N ASP A 464 14.73 -41.11 42.69
CA ASP A 464 15.46 -40.14 41.85
C ASP A 464 14.88 -40.06 40.41
N CYS A 465 14.20 -41.12 39.95
CA CYS A 465 13.52 -41.21 38.64
C CYS A 465 12.22 -40.39 38.61
N GLU A 466 11.37 -40.52 39.63
CA GLU A 466 10.12 -39.74 39.77
C GLU A 466 10.44 -38.25 39.83
N GLU A 467 11.50 -37.86 40.54
CA GLU A 467 11.93 -36.46 40.62
C GLU A 467 12.45 -35.89 39.29
N THR A 468 13.14 -36.70 38.49
CA THR A 468 13.75 -36.23 37.24
C THR A 468 12.77 -36.21 36.08
N THR A 469 11.80 -37.11 36.06
CA THR A 469 10.82 -37.24 34.98
C THR A 469 9.51 -36.52 35.28
N GLY A 470 9.17 -36.35 36.56
CA GLY A 470 7.90 -35.78 37.01
C GLY A 470 6.69 -36.69 36.80
N ILE A 471 6.91 -38.00 36.57
CA ILE A 471 5.87 -39.01 36.39
C ILE A 471 5.85 -39.89 37.65
N ASP A 472 4.72 -39.93 38.37
CA ASP A 472 4.55 -40.70 39.61
C ASP A 472 4.46 -42.21 39.35
N ASP A 473 5.18 -43.04 40.12
CA ASP A 473 4.97 -44.49 40.21
C ASP A 473 3.81 -44.77 41.19
N PRO A 474 2.71 -45.43 40.77
CA PRO A 474 1.59 -45.74 41.66
C PRO A 474 1.94 -46.66 42.85
N SER A 475 3.12 -47.28 42.84
CA SER A 475 3.62 -48.20 43.84
C SER A 475 4.40 -47.53 44.98
N THR A 476 4.83 -46.27 44.81
CA THR A 476 5.49 -45.50 45.88
C THR A 476 4.46 -45.13 46.97
N PRO A 477 4.72 -45.44 48.26
CA PRO A 477 3.75 -45.16 49.30
C PRO A 477 3.64 -43.65 49.59
N ASP A 478 2.46 -43.06 49.37
CA ASP A 478 2.10 -41.73 49.85
C ASP A 478 2.31 -41.61 51.38
N ASP A 479 3.46 -41.08 51.84
CA ASP A 479 3.62 -40.61 53.24
C ASP A 479 3.68 -39.07 53.30
N PRO A 480 2.54 -38.40 53.52
CA PRO A 480 2.44 -36.95 53.40
C PRO A 480 2.81 -36.26 54.73
N THR A 481 4.00 -36.51 55.28
CA THR A 481 4.31 -35.98 56.63
C THR A 481 5.59 -35.18 56.86
N THR A 482 6.40 -34.80 55.87
CA THR A 482 7.53 -33.87 56.12
C THR A 482 7.84 -32.80 55.06
N PHE A 483 7.06 -31.70 55.07
CA PHE A 483 7.54 -30.29 54.98
C PHE A 483 8.03 -29.75 53.59
N PRO A 484 8.12 -28.41 53.38
CA PRO A 484 7.35 -27.72 52.34
C PRO A 484 8.19 -26.98 51.28
N GLY A 485 7.79 -27.01 50.00
CA GLY A 485 8.35 -26.05 49.04
C GLY A 485 8.22 -26.28 47.54
N GLY A 486 7.59 -27.34 47.03
CA GLY A 486 7.40 -27.56 45.58
C GLY A 486 5.91 -27.78 45.22
N PRO A 487 5.47 -27.41 44.01
CA PRO A 487 4.06 -27.54 43.62
C PRO A 487 3.68 -29.01 43.47
N THR A 488 2.59 -29.42 44.11
CA THR A 488 1.95 -30.72 43.93
C THR A 488 1.00 -30.62 42.72
N SER A 489 1.26 -31.38 41.66
CA SER A 489 0.40 -31.45 40.47
C SER A 489 -0.88 -32.23 40.78
N ASP A 490 -2.04 -31.68 40.41
CA ASP A 490 -3.34 -32.36 40.47
C ASP A 490 -3.74 -32.79 39.06
N PRO A 491 -3.85 -34.10 38.77
CA PRO A 491 -4.13 -34.60 37.42
C PRO A 491 -5.54 -34.31 36.90
N ASN A 492 -6.38 -33.54 37.60
CA ASN A 492 -7.71 -33.11 37.12
C ASN A 492 -7.87 -31.59 36.89
N ASP A 493 -6.81 -30.76 36.99
CA ASP A 493 -6.90 -29.32 36.66
C ASP A 493 -6.31 -29.00 35.26
N PRO A 494 -7.14 -28.63 34.25
CA PRO A 494 -6.68 -28.39 32.89
C PRO A 494 -5.98 -27.04 32.66
N CYS A 495 -5.60 -26.31 33.71
CA CYS A 495 -4.85 -25.04 33.62
C CYS A 495 -3.65 -24.94 34.60
N ASP A 496 -3.10 -26.07 35.04
CA ASP A 496 -1.80 -26.11 35.74
C ASP A 496 -0.67 -25.99 34.68
N PRO A 497 0.26 -25.02 34.77
CA PRO A 497 1.06 -24.57 33.62
C PRO A 497 2.08 -25.58 33.09
#